data_AF-A0A961ADD3-F1
#
_entry.id   AF-A0A961ADD3-F1
#
_cell.length_a   1.000
_cell.length_b   1.000
_cell.length_c   1.000
_cell.angle_alpha   90.00
_cell.angle_beta   90.00
_cell.angle_gamma   90.00
#
_symmetry.space_group_name_H-M   'P 1'
#
loop_
_entity.id
_entity.type
_entity.pdbx_description
1 polymer ?
#
loop_
_entity_poly.entity_id
_entity_poly.type
_entity_poly.pdbx_seq_one_letter_code
_entity_poly.pdbx_strand_id
1 'polypeptide(L)'
;MDFRFKYRRHKASDQEIRREQQSEEDRSKRMRGVSYAFVIPAYLVSGTVAGWLAGSWLDQRLGTAFWLPLLVVMFTVASFAMVIRLMASLNR
;
A
#
# COMPACT_ATOMS: atom_id res chain seq x y z
N MET A 1 -41.02 -29.16 -32.43
CA MET A 1 -39.79 -28.88 -31.65
C MET A 1 -39.93 -27.48 -31.07
N ASP A 2 -39.94 -27.36 -29.74
CA ASP A 2 -40.34 -26.15 -29.01
C ASP A 2 -39.15 -25.19 -28.80
N PHE A 3 -39.17 -24.06 -29.50
CA PHE A 3 -38.11 -23.04 -29.48
C PHE A 3 -37.91 -22.39 -28.10
N ARG A 4 -38.90 -22.42 -27.22
CA ARG A 4 -38.80 -21.83 -25.87
C ARG A 4 -37.86 -22.60 -24.94
N PHE A 5 -37.61 -23.87 -25.23
CA PHE A 5 -36.72 -24.72 -24.42
C PHE A 5 -35.24 -24.40 -24.67
N LYS A 6 -34.88 -24.05 -25.91
CA LYS A 6 -33.50 -23.73 -26.29
C LYS A 6 -33.05 -22.39 -25.72
N TYR A 7 -33.97 -21.41 -25.64
CA TYR A 7 -33.69 -20.09 -25.09
C TYR A 7 -33.49 -20.11 -23.56
N ARG A 8 -34.21 -20.97 -22.84
CA ARG A 8 -34.04 -21.12 -21.38
C ARG A 8 -32.71 -21.74 -20.98
N ARG A 9 -32.20 -22.71 -21.75
CA ARG A 9 -30.88 -23.30 -21.49
C ARG A 9 -29.73 -22.31 -21.68
N HIS A 10 -29.84 -21.42 -22.65
CA HIS A 10 -28.81 -20.41 -22.90
C HIS A 10 -28.70 -19.38 -21.76
N LYS A 11 -29.83 -18.99 -21.16
CA LYS A 11 -29.82 -18.08 -20.01
C LYS A 11 -29.29 -18.73 -18.73
N ALA A 12 -29.46 -20.04 -18.57
CA ALA A 12 -28.91 -20.77 -17.43
C ALA A 12 -27.38 -20.84 -17.49
N SER A 13 -26.81 -21.13 -18.67
CA SER A 13 -25.35 -21.14 -18.85
C SER A 13 -24.72 -19.76 -18.66
N ASP A 14 -25.37 -18.70 -19.14
CA ASP A 14 -24.85 -17.32 -18.97
C ASP A 14 -24.85 -16.87 -17.51
N GLN A 15 -25.77 -17.39 -16.68
CA GLN A 15 -25.78 -17.12 -15.24
C GLN A 15 -24.70 -17.89 -14.49
N GLU A 16 -24.41 -19.14 -14.87
CA GLU A 16 -23.35 -19.93 -14.26
C GLU A 16 -21.97 -19.32 -14.54
N ILE A 17 -21.71 -18.93 -15.80
CA ILE A 17 -20.45 -18.27 -16.19
C ILE A 17 -20.24 -16.95 -15.43
N ARG A 18 -21.30 -16.16 -15.23
CA ARG A 18 -21.22 -14.91 -14.44
C ARG A 18 -20.92 -15.17 -12.97
N ARG A 19 -21.45 -16.25 -12.38
CA ARG A 19 -21.20 -16.61 -10.98
C ARG A 19 -19.76 -17.09 -10.77
N GLU A 20 -19.22 -17.86 -11.71
CA GLU A 20 -17.81 -18.28 -11.66
C GLU A 20 -16.87 -17.08 -11.80
N GLN A 21 -17.15 -16.18 -12.75
CA GLN A 21 -16.36 -14.95 -12.92
C GLN A 21 -16.39 -14.05 -11.68
N GLN A 22 -17.56 -13.86 -11.05
CA GLN A 22 -17.66 -13.09 -9.81
C GLN A 22 -16.91 -13.76 -8.65
N SER A 23 -16.97 -15.09 -8.54
CA SER A 23 -16.26 -15.84 -7.51
C SER A 23 -14.73 -15.72 -7.66
N GLU A 24 -14.22 -15.78 -8.89
CA GLU A 24 -12.79 -15.55 -9.16
C GLU A 24 -12.37 -14.10 -8.87
N GLU A 25 -13.19 -13.12 -9.24
CA GLU A 25 -12.91 -11.70 -8.98
C GLU A 25 -12.83 -11.42 -7.48
N ASP A 26 -13.77 -11.93 -6.68
CA ASP A 26 -13.77 -11.77 -5.23
C ASP A 26 -12.58 -12.46 -4.56
N ARG A 27 -12.18 -13.63 -5.07
CA ARG A 27 -10.99 -14.35 -4.60
C ARG A 27 -9.71 -13.57 -4.91
N SER A 28 -9.65 -12.96 -6.09
CA SER A 28 -8.52 -12.11 -6.51
C SER A 28 -8.43 -10.82 -5.67
N LYS A 29 -9.56 -10.18 -5.35
CA LYS A 29 -9.62 -9.00 -4.48
C LYS A 29 -9.20 -9.34 -3.04
N ARG A 30 -9.63 -10.50 -2.51
CA ARG A 30 -9.18 -10.99 -1.20
C ARG A 30 -7.67 -11.25 -1.17
N MET A 31 -7.11 -11.89 -2.19
CA MET A 31 -5.66 -12.15 -2.25
C MET A 31 -4.85 -10.85 -2.33
N ARG A 32 -5.32 -9.86 -3.12
CA ARG A 32 -4.68 -8.54 -3.19
C ARG A 32 -4.67 -7.83 -1.83
N GLY A 33 -5.77 -7.90 -1.08
CA GLY A 33 -5.88 -7.30 0.26
C GLY A 33 -4.89 -7.87 1.27
N VAL A 34 -4.61 -9.18 1.21
CA VAL A 34 -3.62 -9.83 2.10
C VAL A 34 -2.21 -9.34 1.79
N SER A 35 -1.84 -9.17 0.51
CA SER A 35 -0.52 -8.65 0.14
C SER A 35 -0.25 -7.25 0.70
N TYR A 36 -1.23 -6.33 0.65
CA TYR A 36 -1.04 -4.98 1.21
C TYR A 36 -0.90 -4.99 2.74
N ALA A 37 -1.61 -5.89 3.43
CA ALA A 37 -1.54 -6.00 4.89
C ALA A 37 -0.15 -6.41 5.41
N PHE A 38 0.65 -7.13 4.61
CA PHE A 38 2.03 -7.51 4.98
C PHE A 38 3.08 -6.50 4.50
N VAL A 39 2.87 -5.86 3.35
CA VAL A 39 3.85 -4.93 2.78
C VAL A 39 3.97 -3.67 3.63
N ILE A 40 2.85 -3.11 4.12
CA ILE A 40 2.86 -1.89 4.92
C ILE A 40 3.69 -2.03 6.20
N PRO A 41 3.45 -3.02 7.09
CA PRO A 41 4.25 -3.18 8.30
C PRO A 41 5.70 -3.56 7.98
N ALA A 42 5.94 -4.40 6.95
CA ALA A 42 7.30 -4.74 6.54
C ALA A 42 8.10 -3.51 6.09
N TYR A 43 7.46 -2.61 5.33
CA TYR A 43 8.09 -1.37 4.87
C TYR A 43 8.42 -0.44 6.04
N LEU A 44 7.48 -0.26 6.98
CA LEU A 44 7.73 0.51 8.20
C LEU A 44 8.92 -0.03 9.00
N VAL A 45 8.93 -1.34 9.26
CA VAL A 45 10.03 -1.98 10.01
C VAL A 45 11.35 -1.84 9.25
N SER A 46 11.36 -2.06 7.94
CA SER A 46 12.58 -1.92 7.13
C SER A 46 13.12 -0.48 7.14
N GLY A 47 12.25 0.53 7.10
CA GLY A 47 12.63 1.92 7.16
C GLY A 47 13.22 2.30 8.52
N THR A 48 12.63 1.83 9.61
CA THR A 48 13.16 2.05 10.96
C THR A 48 14.51 1.35 11.15
N VAL A 49 14.66 0.10 10.71
CA VAL A 49 15.91 -0.65 10.80
C VAL A 49 17.00 0.02 9.96
N ALA A 50 16.69 0.41 8.72
CA ALA A 50 17.64 1.11 7.85
C ALA A 50 18.05 2.47 8.42
N GLY A 51 17.10 3.24 8.98
CA GLY A 51 17.38 4.51 9.65
C GLY A 51 18.26 4.34 10.89
N TRP A 52 18.03 3.30 11.69
CA TRP A 52 18.84 2.98 12.85
C TRP A 52 20.26 2.53 12.47
N LEU A 53 20.39 1.65 11.47
CA LEU A 53 21.70 1.23 10.96
C LEU A 53 22.48 2.41 10.37
N ALA A 54 21.84 3.21 9.53
CA ALA A 54 22.45 4.41 8.95
C ALA A 54 22.87 5.40 10.05
N GLY A 55 22.03 5.60 11.06
CA GLY A 55 22.34 6.42 12.23
C GLY A 55 23.56 5.88 13.00
N SER A 56 23.58 4.59 13.32
CA SER A 56 24.70 3.98 14.07
C SER A 56 26.01 3.98 13.29
N TRP A 57 25.96 3.75 11.99
CA TRP A 57 27.13 3.75 11.11
C TRP A 57 27.69 5.17 10.96
N LEU A 58 26.81 6.15 10.83
CA LEU A 58 27.19 7.56 10.75
C LEU A 58 27.78 8.05 12.07
N ASP A 59 27.20 7.64 13.20
CA ASP A 59 27.66 8.00 14.54
C ASP A 59 29.07 7.45 14.83
N GLN A 60 29.34 6.20 14.44
CA GLN A 60 30.67 5.60 14.54
C GLN A 60 31.74 6.32 13.70
N ARG A 61 31.37 6.88 12.55
CA ARG A 61 32.34 7.53 11.64
C ARG A 61 32.59 9.00 11.93
N LEU A 62 31.59 9.73 12.40
CA LEU A 62 31.67 11.19 12.51
C LEU A 62 31.66 11.70 13.95
N GLY A 63 31.45 10.84 14.96
CA GLY A 63 31.32 11.28 16.35
C GLY A 63 30.15 12.26 16.53
N THR A 64 29.12 12.10 15.70
CA THR A 64 28.02 13.07 15.52
C THR A 64 26.87 12.90 16.50
N ALA A 65 27.04 12.14 17.58
CA ALA A 65 26.03 11.94 18.62
C ALA A 65 25.37 13.26 19.09
N PHE A 66 26.13 14.37 19.05
CA PHE A 66 25.61 15.71 19.35
C PHE A 66 24.80 16.36 18.20
N TRP A 67 25.16 16.13 16.93
CA TRP A 67 24.56 16.76 15.75
C TRP A 67 23.38 15.98 15.15
N LEU A 68 23.33 14.68 15.40
CA LEU A 68 22.24 13.78 14.98
C LEU A 68 20.84 14.27 15.42
N PRO A 69 20.60 14.63 16.69
CA PRO A 69 19.29 15.16 17.09
C PRO A 69 18.96 16.49 16.39
N LEU A 70 19.96 17.34 16.11
CA LEU A 70 19.77 18.59 15.36
C LEU A 70 19.31 18.31 13.92
N LEU A 71 19.95 17.36 13.24
CA LEU A 71 19.57 16.95 11.88
C LEU A 71 18.17 16.33 11.85
N VAL A 72 17.84 15.47 12.83
CA VAL A 72 16.50 14.87 12.93
C VAL A 72 15.44 15.95 13.11
N VAL A 73 15.68 16.95 13.98
CA VAL A 73 14.76 18.08 14.16
C VAL A 73 14.62 18.88 12.87
N MET A 74 15.71 19.22 12.20
CA MET A 74 15.70 19.92 10.90
C MET A 74 14.89 19.15 9.85
N PHE A 75 15.11 17.85 9.73
CA PHE A 75 14.40 17.01 8.76
C PHE A 75 12.91 16.89 9.08
N THR A 76 12.57 16.81 10.36
CA THR A 76 11.19 16.76 10.83
C THR A 76 10.46 18.06 10.50
N VAL A 77 11.07 19.22 10.77
CA VAL A 77 10.49 20.53 10.45
C VAL A 77 10.35 20.72 8.93
N ALA A 78 11.36 20.34 8.16
CA ALA A 78 11.32 20.42 6.70
C ALA A 78 10.21 19.53 6.11
N SER A 79 10.08 18.30 6.60
CA SER A 79 9.03 17.37 6.18
C SER A 79 7.64 17.91 6.54
N PHE A 80 7.47 18.46 7.74
CA PHE A 80 6.21 19.04 8.18
C PHE A 80 5.81 20.26 7.31
N ALA A 81 6.76 21.14 7.02
CA ALA A 81 6.54 22.28 6.12
C ALA A 81 6.15 21.83 4.70
N MET A 82 6.75 20.75 4.20
CA MET A 82 6.42 20.17 2.91
C MET A 82 5.00 19.60 2.88
N VAL A 83 4.58 18.90 3.94
CA VAL A 83 3.21 18.38 4.07
C VAL A 83 2.19 19.50 4.12
N ILE A 84 2.45 20.57 4.88
CA ILE A 84 1.56 21.75 4.91
C ILE A 84 1.45 22.38 3.53
N ARG A 85 2.57 22.55 2.81
CA ARG A 85 2.56 23.06 1.43
C ARG A 85 1.75 22.16 0.50
N LEU A 86 1.87 20.83 0.64
CA LEU A 86 1.14 19.88 -0.18
C LEU A 86 -0.37 19.96 0.09
N MET A 87 -0.78 20.00 1.35
CA MET A 87 -2.17 20.21 1.77
C MET A 87 -2.73 21.53 1.24
N ALA A 88 -1.96 22.62 1.32
CA ALA A 88 -2.37 23.92 0.79
C ALA A 88 -2.51 23.91 -0.74
N SER A 89 -1.71 23.11 -1.45
CA SER A 89 -1.82 22.96 -2.90
C SER A 89 -3.01 22.10 -3.36
N LEU A 90 -3.49 21.19 -2.49
CA LEU A 90 -4.63 20.31 -2.75
C LEU A 90 -5.98 20.98 -2.47
N ASN A 91 -6.01 22.01 -1.61
CA ASN A 91 -7.22 22.76 -1.26
C ASN A 91 -7.47 23.99 -2.17
N ARG A 92 -6.78 24.06 -3.31
CA ARG A 92 -6.98 25.06 -4.36
C ARG A 92 -7.50 24.38 -5.61
#